data_AF-A0A7K9BX18-F1
#
_entry.id   AF-A0A7K9BX18-F1
#
_cell.length_a   1.000
_cell.length_b   1.000
_cell.length_c   1.000
_cell.angle_alpha   90.00
_cell.angle_beta   90.00
_cell.angle_gamma   90.00
#
_symmetry.space_group_name_H-M   'P 1'
#
loop_
_entity.id
_entity.type
_entity.pdbx_description
1 polymer ?
#
loop_
_entity_poly.entity_id
_entity_poly.type
_entity_poly.pdbx_seq_one_letter_code
_entity_poly.pdbx_strand_id
1 'polypeptide(L)'
;MVHWTAEEKQLISNIWAKVNVEECGAEALARLLIVYPWTQRFFSSFGNLSSPTAIVGNPKVRAHGKKVLTSFGDAIKNLDNIKATYSKLSELHCDKLHVDPENFRV
;
A
#
# COMPACT_ATOMS: atom_id res chain seq x y z
N MET A 1 17.63 3.49 -14.44
CA MET A 1 17.18 2.21 -13.84
C MET A 1 17.88 2.12 -12.49
N VAL A 2 17.19 1.71 -11.43
CA VAL A 2 17.86 1.53 -10.13
C VAL A 2 18.71 0.27 -10.18
N HIS A 3 19.85 0.29 -9.52
CA HIS A 3 20.74 -0.85 -9.40
C HIS A 3 20.74 -1.30 -7.94
N TRP A 4 20.39 -2.56 -7.71
CA TRP A 4 20.40 -3.19 -6.39
C TRP A 4 21.58 -4.14 -6.29
N THR A 5 22.33 -4.10 -5.19
CA THR A 5 23.33 -5.13 -4.89
C THR A 5 22.66 -6.45 -4.51
N ALA A 6 23.44 -7.54 -4.51
CA ALA A 6 22.92 -8.84 -4.07
C ALA A 6 22.50 -8.80 -2.59
N GLU A 7 23.26 -8.09 -1.76
CA GLU A 7 22.99 -7.90 -0.34
C GLU A 7 21.68 -7.15 -0.11
N GLU A 8 21.42 -6.08 -0.88
CA GLU A 8 20.16 -5.32 -0.79
C GLU A 8 18.95 -6.18 -1.16
N LYS A 9 19.03 -6.92 -2.27
CA LYS A 9 17.96 -7.85 -2.69
C LYS A 9 17.68 -8.92 -1.63
N GLN A 10 18.74 -9.46 -1.03
CA GLN A 10 18.64 -10.47 0.02
C GLN A 10 17.99 -9.90 1.29
N LEU A 11 18.40 -8.70 1.72
CA LEU A 11 17.83 -8.04 2.89
C LEU A 11 16.34 -7.75 2.70
N ILE A 12 15.94 -7.18 1.57
CA ILE A 12 14.54 -6.90 1.24
C ILE A 12 13.72 -8.19 1.28
N SER A 13 14.20 -9.25 0.61
CA SER A 13 13.50 -10.54 0.53
C SER A 13 13.39 -11.21 1.91
N ASN A 14 14.44 -11.15 2.72
CA ASN A 14 14.46 -11.72 4.07
C ASN A 14 13.50 -11.04 5.03
N ILE A 15 13.37 -9.71 4.94
CA ILE A 15 12.40 -8.95 5.72
C ILE A 15 10.99 -9.31 5.25
N TRP A 16 10.76 -9.28 3.94
CA TRP A 16 9.45 -9.57 3.35
C TRP A 16 8.92 -10.96 3.70
N ALA A 17 9.80 -11.98 3.74
CA ALA A 17 9.42 -13.34 4.11
C ALA A 17 8.82 -13.46 5.52
N LYS A 18 9.03 -12.47 6.40
CA LYS A 18 8.50 -12.43 7.76
C LYS A 18 7.21 -11.60 7.88
N VAL A 19 6.81 -10.89 6.83
CA VAL A 19 5.66 -9.98 6.85
C VAL A 19 4.36 -10.79 6.80
N ASN A 20 3.49 -10.59 7.79
CA ASN A 20 2.10 -11.04 7.71
C ASN A 20 1.31 -10.04 6.85
N VAL A 21 1.09 -10.39 5.58
CA VAL A 21 0.46 -9.50 4.59
C VAL A 21 -0.93 -9.01 5.01
N GLU A 22 -1.72 -9.86 5.68
CA GLU A 22 -3.07 -9.51 6.10
C GLU A 22 -3.05 -8.53 7.28
N GLU A 23 -2.25 -8.83 8.30
CA GLU A 23 -2.14 -8.03 9.52
C GLU A 23 -1.44 -6.70 9.24
N CYS A 24 -0.23 -6.73 8.69
CA CYS A 24 0.55 -5.54 8.38
C CYS A 24 -0.16 -4.65 7.35
N GLY A 25 -0.85 -5.25 6.37
CA GLY A 25 -1.58 -4.50 5.36
C GLY A 25 -2.76 -3.75 5.95
N ALA A 26 -3.54 -4.42 6.81
CA ALA A 26 -4.65 -3.80 7.53
C ALA A 26 -4.18 -2.65 8.43
N GLU A 27 -3.11 -2.87 9.19
CA GLU A 27 -2.54 -1.84 10.07
C GLU A 27 -2.02 -0.63 9.29
N ALA A 28 -1.29 -0.84 8.18
CA ALA A 28 -0.74 0.24 7.39
C ALA A 28 -1.85 1.15 6.83
N LEU A 29 -2.90 0.57 6.22
CA LEU A 29 -4.00 1.37 5.68
C LEU A 29 -4.81 2.04 6.78
N ALA A 30 -5.07 1.35 7.90
CA ALA A 30 -5.76 1.99 9.03
C ALA A 30 -4.97 3.19 9.57
N ARG A 31 -3.65 3.05 9.75
CA ARG A 31 -2.77 4.13 10.19
C ARG A 31 -2.76 5.30 9.20
N LEU A 32 -2.71 5.05 7.89
CA LEU A 32 -2.83 6.09 6.86
C LEU A 32 -4.11 6.92 7.05
N LEU A 33 -5.26 6.24 7.18
CA LEU A 33 -6.55 6.90 7.30
C LEU A 33 -6.73 7.65 8.64
N ILE A 34 -6.02 7.25 9.68
CA ILE A 34 -6.06 7.88 11.02
C ILE A 34 -5.09 9.06 11.12
N VAL A 35 -3.82 8.86 10.73
CA VAL A 35 -2.75 9.84 10.87
C VAL A 35 -2.85 10.93 9.81
N TYR A 36 -3.38 10.59 8.63
CA TYR A 36 -3.56 11.49 7.50
C TYR A 36 -5.02 11.51 7.03
N PRO A 37 -5.95 12.10 7.81
CA PRO A 37 -7.39 11.97 7.58
C PRO A 37 -7.89 12.44 6.21
N TRP A 38 -7.17 13.36 5.55
CA TRP A 38 -7.52 13.80 4.19
C TRP A 38 -7.50 12.65 3.17
N THR A 39 -6.74 11.58 3.43
CA THR A 39 -6.69 10.39 2.57
C THR A 39 -8.01 9.62 2.55
N GLN A 40 -8.86 9.78 3.56
CA GLN A 40 -10.18 9.14 3.62
C GLN A 40 -11.08 9.53 2.45
N ARG A 41 -10.86 10.70 1.81
CA ARG A 41 -11.63 11.14 0.63
C ARG A 41 -11.60 10.13 -0.53
N PHE A 42 -10.53 9.34 -0.65
CA PHE A 42 -10.37 8.34 -1.71
C PHE A 42 -11.13 7.03 -1.40
N PHE A 43 -11.69 6.89 -0.20
CA PHE A 43 -12.29 5.66 0.31
C PHE A 43 -13.75 5.84 0.73
N SER A 44 -14.48 6.77 0.12
CA SER A 44 -15.89 7.07 0.47
C SER A 44 -16.83 5.84 0.42
N SER A 45 -16.53 4.86 -0.45
CA SER A 45 -17.30 3.61 -0.56
C SER A 45 -17.04 2.60 0.57
N PHE A 46 -16.10 2.89 1.48
CA PHE A 46 -15.72 1.98 2.56
C PHE A 46 -16.69 2.05 3.76
N GLY A 47 -17.65 2.98 3.74
CA GLY A 47 -18.64 3.11 4.80
C GLY A 47 -18.10 3.94 5.97
N ASN A 48 -18.35 3.49 7.19
CA ASN A 48 -17.98 4.25 8.38
C ASN A 48 -16.45 4.30 8.58
N LEU A 49 -15.88 5.51 8.50
CA LEU A 49 -14.48 5.85 8.79
C LEU A 49 -14.38 6.99 9.82
N SER A 50 -15.45 7.28 10.58
CA SER A 50 -15.58 8.50 11.38
C SER A 50 -14.69 8.56 12.63
N SER A 51 -14.07 7.45 13.03
CA SER A 51 -13.21 7.38 14.21
C SER A 51 -12.12 6.31 14.03
N PRO A 52 -11.03 6.36 14.81
CA PRO A 52 -10.00 5.32 14.78
C PRO A 52 -10.55 3.90 14.98
N THR A 53 -11.45 3.71 15.94
CA THR A 53 -12.10 2.41 16.19
C THR A 53 -12.93 1.96 14.99
N ALA A 54 -13.68 2.87 14.35
CA ALA A 54 -14.44 2.55 13.14
C ALA A 54 -13.52 2.15 11.98
N ILE A 55 -12.40 2.86 11.78
CA ILE A 55 -11.42 2.58 10.73
C ILE A 55 -10.75 1.22 10.95
N VAL A 56 -10.24 0.96 12.15
CA VAL A 56 -9.55 -0.31 12.48
C VAL A 56 -10.51 -1.50 12.38
N GLY A 57 -11.76 -1.32 12.79
CA GLY A 57 -12.80 -2.35 12.69
C GLY A 57 -13.40 -2.52 11.29
N ASN A 58 -13.03 -1.68 10.31
CA ASN A 58 -13.67 -1.69 9.00
C ASN A 58 -13.17 -2.85 8.12
N PRO A 59 -14.03 -3.80 7.71
CA PRO A 59 -13.61 -4.96 6.93
C PRO A 59 -13.09 -4.59 5.54
N LYS A 60 -13.56 -3.49 4.94
CA LYS A 60 -13.08 -3.01 3.64
C LYS A 60 -11.70 -2.37 3.74
N VAL A 61 -11.40 -1.65 4.84
CA VAL A 61 -10.04 -1.17 5.13
C VAL A 61 -9.09 -2.36 5.27
N ARG A 62 -9.46 -3.36 6.06
CA ARG A 62 -8.66 -4.59 6.24
C ARG A 62 -8.37 -5.30 4.91
N ALA A 63 -9.41 -5.50 4.10
CA ALA A 63 -9.30 -6.16 2.80
C ALA A 63 -8.46 -5.35 1.79
N HIS A 64 -8.62 -4.02 1.77
CA HIS A 64 -7.86 -3.17 0.85
C HIS A 64 -6.40 -3.04 1.28
N GLY A 65 -6.13 -2.95 2.58
CA GLY A 65 -4.77 -2.95 3.13
C GLY A 65 -3.98 -4.20 2.74
N LYS A 66 -4.63 -5.38 2.84
CA LYS A 66 -4.07 -6.64 2.32
C LYS A 66 -3.75 -6.57 0.83
N LYS A 67 -4.65 -5.99 0.02
CA LYS A 67 -4.44 -5.82 -1.44
C LYS A 67 -3.25 -4.91 -1.74
N VAL A 68 -3.13 -3.79 -1.02
CA VAL A 68 -1.98 -2.87 -1.14
C VAL A 68 -0.68 -3.62 -0.82
N LEU A 69 -0.60 -4.28 0.33
CA LEU A 69 0.65 -4.95 0.72
C LEU A 69 0.96 -6.15 -0.18
N THR A 70 -0.04 -6.86 -0.69
CA THR A 70 0.17 -7.90 -1.73
C THR A 70 0.86 -7.32 -2.96
N SER A 71 0.48 -6.11 -3.41
CA SER A 71 1.14 -5.43 -4.52
C SER A 71 2.62 -5.16 -4.24
N PHE A 72 2.98 -4.74 -3.02
CA PHE A 72 4.39 -4.58 -2.63
C PHE A 72 5.19 -5.88 -2.76
N GLY A 73 4.57 -7.03 -2.48
CA GLY A 73 5.16 -8.34 -2.75
C GLY A 73 5.48 -8.58 -4.22
N ASP A 74 4.69 -8.03 -5.15
CA ASP A 74 4.97 -8.14 -6.59
C ASP A 74 6.14 -7.25 -7.01
N ALA A 75 6.33 -6.08 -6.38
CA ALA A 75 7.54 -5.28 -6.57
C ALA A 75 8.80 -6.02 -6.07
N ILE A 76 8.71 -6.70 -4.92
CA ILE A 76 9.84 -7.45 -4.34
C ILE A 76 10.23 -8.66 -5.20
N LYS A 77 9.26 -9.30 -5.87
CA LYS A 77 9.55 -10.36 -6.86
C LYS A 77 10.18 -9.80 -8.15
N ASN A 78 10.08 -8.49 -8.39
CA ASN A 78 10.47 -7.83 -9.64
C ASN A 78 11.33 -6.58 -9.38
N LEU A 79 12.29 -6.63 -8.45
CA LEU A 79 13.07 -5.47 -7.98
C LEU A 79 13.79 -4.70 -9.10
N ASP A 80 14.19 -5.39 -10.17
CA ASP A 80 14.87 -4.79 -11.32
C ASP A 80 13.90 -4.16 -12.33
N ASN A 81 12.59 -4.39 -12.20
CA ASN A 81 11.58 -3.98 -13.18
C ASN A 81 10.33 -3.33 -12.56
N ILE A 82 10.48 -2.71 -11.38
CA ILE A 82 9.36 -2.11 -10.62
C ILE A 82 8.52 -1.14 -11.47
N LYS A 83 9.17 -0.31 -12.31
CA LYS A 83 8.47 0.65 -13.17
C LYS A 83 7.49 -0.03 -14.12
N ALA A 84 7.87 -1.13 -14.74
CA ALA A 84 6.97 -1.85 -15.65
C ALA A 84 5.88 -2.58 -14.86
N THR A 85 6.24 -3.22 -13.74
CA THR A 85 5.31 -3.92 -12.83
C THR A 85 4.15 -3.02 -12.40
N TYR A 86 4.43 -1.73 -12.13
CA TYR A 86 3.43 -0.77 -11.63
C TYR A 86 2.88 0.19 -12.67
N SER A 87 3.19 0.03 -13.96
CA SER A 87 2.66 0.90 -15.04
C SER A 87 1.15 1.10 -14.96
N LYS A 88 0.38 0.01 -14.91
CA LYS A 88 -1.10 0.05 -14.81
C LYS A 88 -1.60 0.65 -13.49
N LEU A 89 -0.88 0.44 -12.39
CA LEU A 89 -1.24 1.04 -11.10
C LEU A 89 -0.96 2.54 -11.09
N SER A 90 0.12 2.98 -11.75
CA SER A 90 0.44 4.39 -11.95
C SER A 90 -0.68 5.09 -12.70
N GLU A 91 -1.12 4.55 -13.84
CA GLU A 91 -2.25 5.07 -14.62
C GLU A 91 -3.54 5.12 -13.78
N LEU A 92 -3.82 4.05 -13.02
CA LEU A 92 -5.00 4.02 -12.16
C LEU A 92 -4.98 5.15 -11.12
N HIS A 93 -3.88 5.29 -10.37
CA HIS A 93 -3.84 6.25 -9.28
C HIS A 93 -3.72 7.70 -9.75
N CYS A 94 -3.02 7.93 -10.87
CA CYS A 94 -2.87 9.24 -11.49
C CYS A 94 -4.13 9.64 -12.27
N ASP A 95 -4.47 8.92 -13.33
CA ASP A 95 -5.42 9.39 -14.35
C ASP A 95 -6.89 9.13 -13.99
N LYS A 96 -7.14 8.14 -13.12
CA LYS A 96 -8.52 7.79 -12.70
C LYS A 96 -8.83 8.27 -11.30
N LEU A 97 -7.95 7.97 -10.35
CA LEU A 97 -8.18 8.31 -8.95
C LEU A 97 -7.69 9.71 -8.57
N HIS A 98 -6.84 10.33 -9.40
CA HIS A 98 -6.28 11.67 -9.17
C HIS A 98 -5.68 11.83 -7.77
N VAL A 99 -4.96 10.79 -7.32
CA VAL A 99 -4.25 10.80 -6.05
C VAL A 99 -3.03 11.70 -6.19
N ASP A 100 -2.97 12.75 -5.37
CA ASP A 100 -1.78 13.60 -5.30
C ASP A 100 -0.56 12.72 -4.92
N PRO A 101 0.55 12.78 -5.70
CA PRO A 101 1.72 11.94 -5.47
C PRO A 101 2.34 12.02 -4.07
N GLU A 102 2.15 13.11 -3.34
CA GLU A 102 2.62 13.22 -1.95
C GLU A 102 2.00 12.13 -1.06
N ASN A 103 0.80 11.63 -1.39
CA ASN A 103 0.16 10.57 -0.62
C ASN A 103 0.82 9.19 -0.79
N PHE A 104 1.73 8.98 -1.74
CA PHE A 104 2.50 7.74 -1.83
C PHE A 104 3.66 7.68 -0.84
N ARG A 105 4.13 8.84 -0.35
CA ARG A 105 5.26 8.97 0.58
C ARG A 105 4.84 8.82 2.05
N VAL A 106 3.60 9.16 2.38
CA VAL A 106 3.06 9.24 3.75
C VAL A 106 2.61 7.89 4.30
#